data_AF-A0A973UX77-F1
#
_entry.id   AF-A0A973UX77-F1
#
_cell.length_a   1.000
_cell.length_b   1.000
_cell.length_c   1.000
_cell.angle_alpha   90.00
_cell.angle_beta   90.00
_cell.angle_gamma   90.00
#
_symmetry.space_group_name_H-M   'P 1'
#
loop_
_entity.id
_entity.type
_entity.pdbx_description
1 polymer ?
#
loop_
_entity_poly.entity_id
_entity_poly.type
_entity_poly.pdbx_seq_one_letter_code
_entity_poly.pdbx_strand_id
1 'polypeptide(L)'
;MGALILSVEQTVLIFVGVPLLVIALVAGLIFAGGGKARAKRYRPGRPYDYAPVWFTAAPAPTGVQESVNRELAATTQAALPATTASAPGVTGGASDRW
;
A
#
# COMPACT_ATOMS: atom_id res chain seq x y z
N MET A 1 53.37 13.26 -2.48
CA MET A 1 52.01 13.22 -1.91
C MET A 1 51.52 14.65 -1.78
N GLY A 2 50.91 15.20 -2.83
CA GLY A 2 50.43 16.58 -2.83
C GLY A 2 49.17 16.69 -1.99
N ALA A 3 49.19 17.48 -0.93
CA ALA A 3 48.01 17.80 -0.15
C ALA A 3 47.03 18.56 -1.06
N LEU A 4 45.85 17.99 -1.31
CA LEU A 4 44.78 18.71 -1.99
C LEU A 4 44.25 19.78 -1.03
N ILE A 5 44.74 21.00 -1.17
CA ILE A 5 44.18 22.16 -0.47
C ILE A 5 42.85 22.47 -1.14
N LEU A 6 41.75 22.15 -0.47
CA LEU A 6 40.41 22.49 -0.94
C LEU A 6 40.21 23.99 -0.83
N SER A 7 39.76 24.61 -1.92
CA SER A 7 39.29 25.99 -1.84
C SER A 7 37.97 26.05 -1.05
N VAL A 8 37.66 27.20 -0.47
CA VAL A 8 36.41 27.41 0.28
C VAL A 8 35.18 27.07 -0.57
N GLU A 9 35.22 27.42 -1.86
CA GLU A 9 34.16 27.08 -2.82
C GLU A 9 33.96 25.57 -2.98
N GLN A 10 35.06 24.82 -3.10
CA GLN A 10 35.01 23.35 -3.19
C GLN A 10 34.45 22.73 -1.91
N THR A 11 34.85 23.23 -0.74
CA THR A 11 34.30 22.79 0.54
C THR A 11 32.78 23.01 0.58
N VAL A 12 32.29 24.19 0.19
CA VAL A 12 30.85 24.48 0.19
C VAL A 12 30.09 23.59 -0.79
N LEU A 13 30.59 23.42 -2.03
CA LEU A 13 29.95 22.57 -3.03
C LEU A 13 29.85 21.11 -2.57
N ILE A 14 30.90 20.59 -1.93
CA ILE A 14 30.93 19.19 -1.49
C ILE A 14 30.03 18.99 -0.26
N PHE A 15 30.15 19.84 0.76
CA PHE A 15 29.47 19.62 2.05
C PHE A 15 28.06 20.19 2.11
N VAL A 16 27.67 21.08 1.19
CA VAL A 16 26.31 21.64 1.12
C VAL A 16 25.65 21.33 -0.21
N GLY A 17 26.36 21.53 -1.32
CA GLY A 17 25.82 21.31 -2.66
C GLY A 17 25.43 19.85 -2.92
N VAL A 18 26.34 18.91 -2.67
CA VAL A 18 26.08 17.48 -2.90
C VAL A 18 24.92 16.97 -2.03
N PRO A 19 24.86 17.22 -0.70
CA PRO A 19 23.71 16.82 0.11
C PRO A 19 22.38 17.40 -0.38
N LEU A 20 22.34 18.69 -0.72
CA LEU A 20 21.13 19.32 -1.25
C LEU A 20 20.70 18.71 -2.58
N LEU A 21 21.65 18.42 -3.47
CA LEU A 21 21.38 17.75 -4.73
C LEU A 21 20.76 16.36 -4.52
N VAL A 22 21.32 15.58 -3.59
CA VAL A 22 20.79 14.25 -3.25
C VAL A 22 19.39 14.36 -2.69
N ILE A 23 19.13 15.28 -1.76
CA ILE A 23 17.80 15.51 -1.19
C ILE A 23 16.81 15.91 -2.30
N ALA A 24 17.19 16.85 -3.16
CA ALA A 24 16.34 17.31 -4.26
C ALA A 24 16.03 16.18 -5.25
N LEU A 25 17.01 15.32 -5.56
CA LEU A 25 16.82 14.16 -6.42
C LEU A 25 15.84 13.16 -5.81
N VAL A 26 16.04 12.79 -4.54
CA VAL A 26 15.16 11.86 -3.81
C VAL A 26 13.75 12.43 -3.70
N ALA A 27 13.62 13.71 -3.31
CA ALA A 27 12.33 14.39 -3.26
C ALA A 27 11.68 14.40 -4.65
N GLY A 28 12.43 14.75 -5.69
CA GLY A 28 11.96 14.73 -7.07
C GLY A 28 11.43 13.36 -7.48
N LEU A 29 12.14 12.28 -7.16
CA LEU A 29 11.69 10.91 -7.44
C LEU A 29 10.41 10.55 -6.67
N ILE A 30 10.32 10.92 -5.39
CA ILE A 30 9.12 10.67 -4.56
C ILE A 30 7.91 11.42 -5.13
N PHE A 31 8.06 12.71 -5.42
CA PHE A 31 6.94 13.57 -5.81
C PHE A 31 6.59 13.47 -7.29
N ALA A 32 7.52 13.12 -8.19
CA ALA A 32 7.24 12.92 -9.61
C ALA A 32 6.27 11.75 -9.86
N GLY A 33 6.25 10.74 -8.99
CA GLY A 33 5.33 9.61 -9.07
C GLY A 33 3.92 9.89 -8.55
N GLY A 34 3.71 10.99 -7.80
CA GLY A 34 2.50 11.23 -7.00
C GLY A 34 1.21 11.51 -7.78
N GLY A 35 1.31 11.74 -9.10
CA GLY A 35 0.15 12.14 -9.93
C GLY A 35 -0.83 11.01 -10.28
N LYS A 36 -0.44 9.74 -10.15
CA LYS A 36 -1.28 8.60 -10.63
C LYS A 36 -2.14 7.96 -9.56
N ALA A 37 -1.95 8.34 -8.29
CA ALA A 37 -2.58 7.69 -7.15
C ALA A 37 -3.68 8.53 -6.47
N ARG A 38 -4.22 9.58 -7.12
CA ARG A 38 -5.52 10.10 -6.68
C ARG A 38 -6.54 9.03 -6.99
N ALA A 39 -6.79 8.15 -6.01
CA ALA A 39 -7.69 7.02 -6.12
C ALA A 39 -8.91 7.44 -6.93
N LYS A 40 -9.11 6.77 -8.08
CA LYS A 40 -10.18 7.09 -9.02
C LYS A 40 -11.46 7.12 -8.19
N ARG A 41 -12.10 8.28 -8.11
CA ARG A 41 -13.36 8.40 -7.38
C ARG A 41 -14.43 7.75 -8.24
N TYR A 42 -15.22 6.86 -7.65
CA TYR A 42 -16.40 6.35 -8.35
C TYR A 42 -17.33 7.50 -8.78
N ARG A 43 -18.03 7.29 -9.89
CA ARG A 43 -19.01 8.21 -10.45
C ARG A 43 -20.29 7.40 -10.71
N PRO A 44 -21.44 7.80 -10.16
CA PRO A 44 -22.71 7.16 -10.48
C PRO A 44 -22.93 7.11 -12.00
N GLY A 45 -23.48 6.00 -12.49
CA GLY A 45 -23.68 5.74 -13.93
C GLY A 45 -22.45 5.19 -14.68
N ARG A 46 -21.28 5.07 -14.03
CA ARG A 46 -20.15 4.31 -14.59
C ARG A 46 -20.17 2.86 -14.07
N PRO A 47 -19.68 1.90 -14.87
CA PRO A 47 -19.40 0.56 -14.37
C PRO A 47 -18.47 0.59 -13.15
N TYR A 48 -18.70 -0.33 -12.21
CA TYR A 48 -17.88 -0.46 -11.01
C TYR A 48 -16.69 -1.38 -11.32
N ASP A 49 -15.55 -0.78 -11.66
CA ASP A 49 -14.30 -1.49 -12.02
C ASP A 49 -13.30 -1.61 -10.85
N TYR A 50 -13.77 -1.44 -9.61
CA TYR A 50 -12.90 -1.50 -8.42
C TYR A 50 -12.91 -2.91 -7.82
N ALA A 51 -11.83 -3.26 -7.11
CA ALA A 51 -11.81 -4.48 -6.33
C ALA A 51 -12.96 -4.47 -5.29
N PRO A 52 -13.57 -5.63 -4.99
CA PRO A 52 -14.53 -5.73 -3.90
C PRO A 52 -13.80 -5.49 -2.56
N VAL A 53 -14.39 -4.64 -1.71
CA VAL A 53 -13.85 -4.29 -0.40
C VAL A 53 -14.95 -4.44 0.64
N TRP A 54 -14.63 -5.12 1.75
CA TRP A 54 -15.49 -5.20 2.93
C TRP A 54 -14.98 -4.23 3.98
N PHE A 55 -15.86 -3.34 4.45
CA PHE A 55 -15.55 -2.43 5.54
C PHE A 55 -16.05 -3.03 6.85
N THR A 56 -15.13 -3.32 7.76
CA THR A 56 -15.44 -3.81 9.10
C THR A 56 -15.57 -2.64 10.07
N ALA A 57 -16.42 -2.77 11.08
CA ALA A 57 -16.64 -1.72 12.08
C ALA A 57 -15.41 -1.50 12.98
N ALA A 58 -14.56 -2.51 13.14
CA ALA A 58 -13.32 -2.42 13.89
C ALA A 58 -12.13 -2.73 12.97
N PRO A 59 -10.97 -2.07 13.20
CA PRO A 59 -9.74 -2.44 12.53
C PRO A 59 -9.42 -3.90 12.87
N ALA A 60 -8.95 -4.66 11.88
CA ALA A 60 -8.45 -6.01 12.11
C ALA A 60 -7.37 -5.96 13.22
N PRO A 61 -7.39 -6.88 14.20
CA PRO A 61 -6.34 -6.93 15.20
C PRO A 61 -4.99 -7.00 14.50
N THR A 62 -4.10 -6.07 14.85
CA THR A 62 -2.76 -5.91 14.29
C THR A 62 -2.01 -7.25 14.35
N GLY A 63 -1.93 -7.96 13.22
CA GLY A 63 -1.35 -9.29 13.14
C GLY A 63 -1.84 -10.14 11.98
N VAL A 64 -3.03 -9.85 11.43
CA VAL A 64 -3.50 -10.48 10.19
C VAL A 64 -3.14 -9.56 9.03
N GLN A 65 -1.96 -9.75 8.46
CA GLN A 65 -1.76 -9.34 7.07
C GLN A 65 -2.66 -10.23 6.23
N GLU A 66 -3.87 -9.75 5.95
CA GLU A 66 -4.75 -10.36 4.97
C GLU A 66 -4.01 -10.39 3.64
N SER A 67 -3.70 -11.59 3.18
CA SER A 67 -3.13 -11.86 1.88
C SER A 67 -4.08 -11.36 0.79
N VAL A 68 -3.94 -10.11 0.39
CA VAL A 68 -4.65 -9.55 -0.75
C VAL A 68 -4.09 -10.27 -1.99
N ASN A 69 -4.84 -11.25 -2.48
CA ASN A 69 -4.57 -12.09 -3.65
C ASN A 69 -3.41 -13.11 -3.52
N ARG A 70 -3.52 -14.07 -2.61
CA ARG A 70 -2.91 -15.39 -2.86
C ARG A 70 -4.04 -16.35 -3.21
N GLU A 71 -4.30 -16.51 -4.51
CA GLU A 71 -5.04 -17.66 -5.02
C GLU A 71 -4.30 -18.89 -4.50
N LEU A 72 -4.85 -19.52 -3.46
CA LEU A 72 -4.28 -20.69 -2.84
C LEU A 72 -4.40 -21.81 -3.87
N ALA A 73 -3.34 -22.00 -4.67
CA ALA A 73 -3.17 -23.21 -5.45
C ALA A 73 -3.46 -24.39 -4.52
N ALA A 74 -4.52 -25.14 -4.85
CA ALA A 74 -5.03 -26.26 -4.08
C ALA A 74 -3.91 -27.28 -3.87
N THR A 75 -3.14 -27.10 -2.80
CA THR A 75 -2.21 -28.08 -2.28
C THR A 75 -2.95 -28.75 -1.14
N THR A 76 -3.27 -30.03 -1.31
CA THR A 76 -4.00 -30.86 -0.37
C THR A 76 -3.29 -30.85 0.99
N GLN A 77 -3.68 -29.93 1.87
CA GLN A 77 -3.19 -29.87 3.24
C GLN A 77 -4.09 -30.77 4.09
N ALA A 78 -3.49 -31.80 4.70
CA ALA A 78 -4.18 -32.76 5.55
C ALA A 78 -4.95 -32.03 6.67
N ALA A 79 -6.22 -32.35 6.80
CA ALA A 79 -7.14 -31.70 7.73
C ALA A 79 -6.74 -31.95 9.20
N LEU A 80 -6.53 -30.88 9.96
CA LEU A 80 -6.62 -30.92 11.41
C LEU A 80 -8.11 -31.07 11.81
N PRO A 81 -8.44 -31.73 12.94
CA PRO A 81 -9.82 -31.89 13.37
C PRO A 81 -10.42 -30.51 13.63
N ALA A 82 -11.26 -30.06 12.70
CA ALA A 82 -12.04 -28.85 12.87
C ALA A 82 -13.06 -29.12 13.98
N THR A 83 -12.89 -28.48 15.13
CA THR A 83 -14.03 -28.21 16.01
C THR A 83 -15.07 -27.53 15.12
N THR A 84 -16.23 -28.15 14.96
CA THR A 84 -17.32 -27.68 14.11
C THR A 84 -17.84 -26.37 14.68
N ALA A 85 -17.17 -25.26 14.35
CA ALA A 85 -17.74 -23.94 14.47
C ALA A 85 -18.97 -23.93 13.57
N SER A 86 -20.14 -24.06 14.19
CA SER A 86 -21.42 -23.96 13.50
C SER A 86 -21.44 -22.62 12.79
N ALA A 87 -21.55 -22.64 11.46
CA ALA A 87 -21.71 -21.42 10.70
C ALA A 87 -22.93 -20.68 11.25
N PRO A 88 -22.83 -19.37 11.53
CA PRO A 88 -23.97 -18.61 12.04
C PRO A 88 -25.14 -18.76 11.06
N GLY A 89 -26.31 -19.11 11.59
CA GLY A 89 -27.54 -19.27 10.80
C GLY A 89 -27.94 -17.96 10.12
N VAL A 90 -28.58 -18.07 8.94
CA VAL A 90 -29.07 -16.89 8.21
C VAL A 90 -30.18 -16.22 9.03
N THR A 91 -29.96 -14.98 9.44
CA THR A 91 -30.89 -14.26 10.34
C THR A 91 -31.88 -13.35 9.59
N GLY A 92 -31.61 -12.98 8.32
CA GLY A 92 -32.52 -12.17 7.49
C GLY A 92 -31.83 -11.48 6.30
N GLY A 93 -32.56 -10.58 5.62
CA GLY A 93 -32.04 -9.76 4.50
C GLY A 93 -32.91 -8.54 4.19
N ALA A 94 -32.33 -7.50 3.59
CA ALA A 94 -33.02 -6.30 3.12
C ALA A 94 -32.54 -5.95 1.69
N SER A 95 -33.45 -5.49 0.83
CA SER A 95 -33.13 -5.08 -0.54
C SER A 95 -33.90 -3.81 -0.92
N ASP A 96 -33.32 -3.02 -1.83
CA ASP A 96 -33.94 -1.84 -2.40
C ASP A 96 -33.44 -1.62 -3.83
N ARG A 97 -34.11 -0.74 -4.58
CA ARG A 97 -33.70 -0.25 -5.90
C ARG A 97 -33.82 1.28 -5.94
N TRP A 98 -32.67 1.91 -6.01
CA TRP A 98 -32.49 3.31 -6.40
C TRP A 98 -32.76 3.54 -7.90
#